data_AF-L0A7A4-F1
#
_entry.id   AF-L0A7A4-F1
#
_cell.length_a   1.000
_cell.length_b   1.000
_cell.length_c   1.000
_cell.angle_alpha   90.00
_cell.angle_beta   90.00
_cell.angle_gamma   90.00
#
_symmetry.space_group_name_H-M   'P 1'
#
loop_
_entity.id
_entity.type
_entity.pdbx_description
1 polymer ?
#
loop_
_entity_poly.entity_id
_entity_poly.type
_entity_poly.pdbx_seq_one_letter_code
_entity_poly.pdbx_strand_id
1 'polypeptide(L)'
;MSMNDAAKPGAIGGFAGGALMTLMIQEVAPKVLPKDMEPGHFAPKLAVQWGERLVGQPNLLNDRQEMLAALAVHLGYSAFMGSFYGRVRDEHRSLPVPAAGALFGLIVWAISFEGWMPAVGIMKRTTDEPPRKWPAPLMGHVIYGVGTALVFHALHGRRKK
;
A
#
# COMPACT_ATOMS: atom_id res chain seq x y z
N MET A 1 9.11 25.36 12.44
CA MET A 1 8.36 24.13 12.80
C MET A 1 9.03 22.99 12.05
N SER A 2 9.38 21.88 12.73
CA SER A 2 10.36 20.92 12.19
C SER A 2 9.72 20.00 11.14
N MET A 3 10.46 19.68 10.06
CA MET A 3 10.07 18.70 9.02
C MET A 3 9.63 17.33 9.59
N ASN A 4 9.93 17.03 10.85
CA ASN A 4 9.53 15.80 11.52
C ASN A 4 8.07 15.79 12.02
N ASP A 5 7.40 16.95 12.10
CA ASP A 5 6.08 17.06 12.73
C ASP A 5 4.95 16.45 11.87
N ALA A 6 5.05 16.53 10.53
CA ALA A 6 4.06 15.98 9.60
C ALA A 6 4.34 14.52 9.16
N ALA A 7 5.59 14.07 9.28
CA ALA A 7 6.00 12.72 8.91
C ALA A 7 5.35 11.65 9.82
N LYS A 8 5.28 11.90 11.12
CA LYS A 8 4.66 11.00 12.11
C LYS A 8 3.15 10.76 11.86
N PRO A 9 2.30 11.79 11.78
CA PRO A 9 0.88 11.58 11.46
C PRO A 9 0.71 11.00 10.06
N GLY A 10 1.62 11.29 9.12
CA GLY A 10 1.65 10.65 7.81
C GLY A 10 1.90 9.15 7.91
N ALA A 11 2.88 8.73 8.71
CA ALA A 11 3.18 7.31 8.92
C ALA A 11 2.04 6.55 9.59
N ILE A 12 1.39 7.16 10.60
CA ILE A 12 0.19 6.59 11.23
C ILE A 12 -0.95 6.46 10.21
N GLY A 13 -1.15 7.49 9.38
CA GLY A 13 -2.10 7.44 8.28
C GLY A 13 -1.79 6.32 7.30
N GLY A 14 -0.54 6.20 6.89
CA GLY A 14 -0.06 5.14 6.00
C GLY A 14 -0.33 3.75 6.56
N PHE A 15 -0.01 3.51 7.83
CA PHE A 15 -0.32 2.26 8.51
C PHE A 15 -1.83 1.96 8.49
N ALA A 16 -2.67 2.94 8.88
CA ALA A 16 -4.12 2.77 8.92
C ALA A 16 -4.71 2.52 7.51
N GLY A 17 -4.26 3.27 6.50
CA GLY A 17 -4.64 3.05 5.11
C GLY A 17 -4.22 1.66 4.62
N GLY A 18 -3.01 1.21 4.99
CA GLY A 18 -2.49 -0.10 4.61
C GLY A 18 -3.28 -1.24 5.24
N ALA A 19 -3.68 -1.09 6.51
CA ALA A 19 -4.56 -2.03 7.19
C ALA A 19 -5.94 -2.08 6.54
N LEU A 20 -6.54 -0.92 6.20
CA LEU A 20 -7.83 -0.84 5.50
C LEU A 20 -7.78 -1.52 4.13
N MET A 21 -6.75 -1.23 3.32
CA MET A 21 -6.55 -1.90 2.04
C MET A 21 -6.38 -3.41 2.21
N THR A 22 -5.59 -3.85 3.18
CA THR A 22 -5.34 -5.27 3.45
C THR A 22 -6.65 -5.98 3.79
N LEU A 23 -7.45 -5.41 4.69
CA LEU A 23 -8.76 -5.94 5.04
C LEU A 23 -9.68 -5.98 3.82
N MET A 24 -9.70 -4.93 2.98
CA MET A 24 -10.50 -4.94 1.76
C MET A 24 -10.09 -6.08 0.82
N ILE A 25 -8.79 -6.24 0.54
CA ILE A 25 -8.28 -7.26 -0.39
C ILE A 25 -8.41 -8.68 0.17
N GLN A 26 -8.23 -8.89 1.46
CA GLN A 26 -8.27 -10.24 2.05
C GLN A 26 -9.68 -10.68 2.45
N GLU A 27 -10.54 -9.75 2.90
CA GLU A 27 -11.84 -10.10 3.47
C GLU A 27 -13.02 -9.75 2.58
N VAL A 28 -12.91 -8.70 1.76
CA VAL A 28 -14.02 -8.22 0.93
C VAL A 28 -13.88 -8.72 -0.50
N ALA A 29 -12.72 -8.50 -1.13
CA ALA A 29 -12.49 -8.85 -2.52
C ALA A 29 -12.83 -10.31 -2.87
N PRO A 30 -12.45 -11.34 -2.08
CA PRO A 30 -12.78 -12.73 -2.40
C PRO A 30 -14.27 -13.07 -2.31
N LYS A 31 -15.06 -12.24 -1.64
CA LYS A 31 -16.51 -12.42 -1.48
C LYS A 31 -17.31 -11.71 -2.56
N VAL A 32 -16.72 -10.72 -3.24
CA VAL A 32 -17.44 -9.82 -4.17
C VAL A 32 -16.90 -9.88 -5.60
N LEU A 33 -15.62 -10.21 -5.78
CA LEU A 33 -15.00 -10.27 -7.10
C LEU A 33 -15.18 -11.67 -7.71
N PRO A 34 -15.44 -11.75 -9.02
CA PRO A 34 -15.28 -12.99 -9.77
C PRO A 34 -13.86 -13.56 -9.60
N LYS A 35 -13.72 -14.89 -9.50
CA LYS A 35 -12.44 -15.57 -9.28
C LYS A 35 -11.36 -15.22 -10.31
N ASP A 36 -11.75 -14.91 -11.54
CA ASP A 36 -10.85 -14.54 -12.63
C ASP A 36 -10.38 -13.07 -12.56
N MET A 37 -10.98 -12.28 -11.67
CA MET A 37 -10.59 -10.91 -11.32
C MET A 37 -9.81 -10.82 -10.00
N GLU A 38 -9.76 -11.91 -9.22
CA GLU A 38 -8.98 -11.94 -7.98
C GLU A 38 -7.48 -11.71 -8.27
N PRO A 39 -6.80 -10.91 -7.45
CA PRO A 39 -5.35 -10.80 -7.50
C PRO A 39 -4.78 -12.15 -7.05
N GLY A 40 -4.42 -13.01 -8.01
CA GLY A 40 -4.15 -14.44 -7.78
C GLY A 40 -3.17 -14.77 -6.66
N HIS A 41 -2.32 -13.83 -6.24
CA HIS A 41 -1.54 -13.93 -5.01
C HIS A 41 -1.54 -12.61 -4.25
N PHE A 42 -1.46 -12.69 -2.92
CA PHE A 42 -1.23 -11.53 -2.07
C PHE A 42 0.20 -11.01 -2.30
N ALA A 43 0.33 -9.92 -3.05
CA ALA A 43 1.61 -9.37 -3.50
C ALA A 43 2.68 -9.21 -2.39
N PRO A 44 2.36 -8.79 -1.15
CA PRO A 44 3.35 -8.76 -0.07
C PRO A 44 3.95 -10.12 0.29
N LYS A 45 3.19 -11.21 0.14
CA LYS A 45 3.70 -12.58 0.34
C LYS A 45 4.76 -12.93 -0.71
N LEU A 46 4.56 -12.51 -1.96
CA LEU A 46 5.56 -12.68 -3.03
C LEU A 46 6.86 -11.92 -2.74
N ALA A 47 6.77 -10.73 -2.11
CA ALA A 47 7.94 -9.97 -1.70
C ALA A 47 8.74 -10.67 -0.58
N VAL A 48 8.05 -11.30 0.38
CA VAL A 48 8.71 -12.13 1.43
C VAL A 48 9.42 -13.32 0.79
N GLN A 49 8.73 -14.06 -0.07
CA GLN A 49 9.29 -15.22 -0.79
C GLN A 49 10.47 -14.84 -1.69
N TRP A 50 10.43 -13.64 -2.29
CA TRP A 50 11.57 -13.11 -3.01
C TRP A 50 12.75 -12.82 -2.08
N GLY A 51 12.51 -12.25 -0.90
CA GLY A 51 13.54 -12.07 0.13
C GLY A 51 14.19 -13.38 0.59
N GLU A 52 13.39 -14.42 0.79
CA GLU A 52 13.89 -15.78 1.09
C GLU A 52 14.82 -16.32 0.00
N ARG A 53 14.43 -16.14 -1.27
CA ARG A 53 15.26 -16.53 -2.42
C ARG A 53 16.57 -15.73 -2.47
N LEU A 54 16.55 -14.44 -2.14
CA LEU A 54 17.76 -13.62 -2.11
C LEU A 54 18.77 -14.07 -1.07
N VAL A 55 18.31 -14.54 0.10
CA VAL A 55 19.21 -15.06 1.15
C VAL A 55 19.57 -16.53 0.97
N GLY A 56 19.21 -17.13 -0.18
CA GLY A 56 19.53 -18.52 -0.52
C GLY A 56 18.75 -19.57 0.28
N GLN A 57 17.64 -19.20 0.91
CA GLN A 57 16.83 -20.09 1.75
C GLN A 57 15.35 -20.07 1.33
N PRO A 58 15.00 -20.62 0.16
CA PRO A 58 13.61 -20.71 -0.26
C PRO A 58 12.79 -21.58 0.72
N ASN A 59 11.58 -21.14 1.08
CA ASN A 59 10.71 -21.79 2.08
C ASN A 59 11.32 -21.83 3.50
N LEU A 60 12.13 -20.82 3.84
CA LEU A 60 12.66 -20.64 5.20
C LEU A 60 11.52 -20.52 6.22
N LEU A 61 10.48 -19.79 5.85
CA LEU A 61 9.27 -19.58 6.63
C LEU A 61 8.18 -20.54 6.14
N ASN A 62 7.39 -21.07 7.08
CA ASN A 62 6.16 -21.76 6.72
C ASN A 62 5.07 -20.75 6.29
N ASP A 63 3.98 -21.24 5.68
CA ASP A 63 2.90 -20.40 5.16
C ASP A 63 2.36 -19.36 6.15
N ARG A 64 2.23 -19.74 7.43
CA ARG A 64 1.73 -18.83 8.47
C ARG A 64 2.77 -17.75 8.79
N GLN A 65 4.04 -18.12 8.88
CA GLN A 65 5.14 -17.19 9.10
C GLN A 65 5.32 -16.25 7.91
N GLU A 66 5.24 -16.75 6.68
CA GLU A 66 5.27 -15.93 5.46
C GLU A 66 4.13 -14.91 5.46
N MET A 67 2.91 -15.31 5.81
CA MET A 67 1.77 -14.39 5.88
C MET A 67 1.97 -13.31 6.96
N LEU A 68 2.44 -13.69 8.15
CA LEU A 68 2.73 -12.72 9.21
C LEU A 68 3.85 -11.74 8.81
N ALA A 69 4.91 -12.25 8.18
CA ALA A 69 5.99 -11.43 7.63
C ALA A 69 5.47 -10.50 6.52
N ALA A 70 4.61 -11.01 5.64
CA ALA A 70 4.00 -10.25 4.56
C ALA A 70 3.15 -9.10 5.09
N LEU A 71 2.33 -9.35 6.11
CA LEU A 71 1.55 -8.32 6.80
C LEU A 71 2.47 -7.28 7.47
N ALA A 72 3.50 -7.72 8.18
CA ALA A 72 4.44 -6.83 8.84
C ALA A 72 5.18 -5.91 7.84
N VAL A 73 5.71 -6.49 6.76
CA VAL A 73 6.40 -5.75 5.69
C VAL A 73 5.43 -4.83 4.97
N HIS A 74 4.21 -5.28 4.66
CA HIS A 74 3.20 -4.46 3.98
C HIS A 74 2.80 -3.25 4.82
N LEU A 75 2.50 -3.45 6.09
CA LEU A 75 2.12 -2.35 7.00
C LEU A 75 3.30 -1.43 7.29
N GLY A 76 4.51 -1.96 7.43
CA GLY A 76 5.74 -1.18 7.56
C GLY A 76 6.00 -0.31 6.32
N TYR A 77 5.91 -0.88 5.13
CA TYR A 77 6.00 -0.16 3.86
C TYR A 77 4.91 0.90 3.71
N SER A 78 3.68 0.56 4.09
CA SER A 78 2.53 1.48 4.07
C SER A 78 2.77 2.69 4.97
N ALA A 79 3.29 2.47 6.18
CA ALA A 79 3.66 3.54 7.11
C ALA A 79 4.84 4.38 6.59
N PHE A 80 5.86 3.73 6.02
CA PHE A 80 7.00 4.41 5.41
C PHE A 80 6.53 5.36 4.29
N MET A 81 5.72 4.86 3.34
CA MET A 81 5.15 5.67 2.26
C MET A 81 4.22 6.77 2.78
N GLY A 82 3.40 6.48 3.80
CA GLY A 82 2.56 7.49 4.45
C GLY A 82 3.37 8.65 5.06
N SER A 83 4.60 8.39 5.53
CA SER A 83 5.47 9.46 6.03
C SER A 83 5.88 10.46 4.93
N PHE A 84 6.03 10.01 3.68
CA PHE A 84 6.23 10.89 2.51
C PHE A 84 4.97 11.66 2.19
N TYR A 85 3.81 11.01 2.21
CA TYR A 85 2.53 11.69 2.04
C TYR A 85 2.37 12.84 3.04
N GLY A 86 2.64 12.60 4.33
CA GLY A 86 2.54 13.63 5.36
C GLY A 86 3.43 14.84 5.09
N ARG A 87 4.68 14.62 4.65
CA ARG A 87 5.61 15.72 4.28
C ARG A 87 5.12 16.52 3.09
N VAL A 88 4.82 15.86 1.98
CA VAL A 88 4.36 16.52 0.74
C VAL A 88 3.03 17.25 0.95
N ARG A 89 2.10 16.64 1.69
CA ARG A 89 0.78 17.22 1.94
C ARG A 89 0.84 18.42 2.89
N ASP A 90 1.81 18.49 3.79
CA ASP A 90 1.95 19.65 4.67
C ASP A 90 2.32 20.91 3.90
N GLU A 91 3.20 20.76 2.90
CA GLU A 91 3.65 21.80 1.98
C GLU A 91 2.62 22.12 0.88
N HIS A 92 1.83 21.13 0.44
CA HIS A 92 0.89 21.27 -0.67
C HIS A 92 -0.55 20.91 -0.29
N ARG A 93 -1.35 21.94 0.05
CA ARG A 93 -2.74 21.78 0.54
C ARG A 93 -3.83 22.14 -0.49
N SER A 94 -3.48 22.35 -1.75
CA SER A 94 -4.39 22.84 -2.80
C SER A 94 -5.50 21.85 -3.19
N LEU A 95 -5.24 20.54 -3.10
CA LEU A 95 -6.21 19.51 -3.46
C LEU A 95 -7.14 19.14 -2.29
N PRO A 96 -8.41 18.79 -2.54
CA PRO A 96 -9.26 18.16 -1.53
C PRO A 96 -8.60 16.92 -0.91
N VAL A 97 -8.81 16.68 0.39
CA VAL A 97 -8.14 15.61 1.14
C VAL A 97 -8.32 14.23 0.49
N PRO A 98 -9.54 13.78 0.12
CA PRO A 98 -9.71 12.47 -0.50
C PRO A 98 -9.05 12.38 -1.88
N ALA A 99 -9.10 13.44 -2.68
CA ALA A 99 -8.52 13.46 -4.01
C ALA A 99 -6.98 13.36 -3.98
N ALA A 100 -6.34 14.08 -3.06
CA ALA A 100 -4.90 13.97 -2.86
C ALA A 100 -4.48 12.59 -2.35
N GLY A 101 -5.28 12.00 -1.45
CA GLY A 101 -5.09 10.62 -1.01
C GLY A 101 -5.17 9.63 -2.15
N ALA A 102 -6.24 9.69 -2.96
CA ALA A 102 -6.42 8.81 -4.11
C ALA A 102 -5.25 8.93 -5.10
N LEU A 103 -4.84 10.15 -5.45
CA LEU A 103 -3.69 10.38 -6.34
C LEU A 103 -2.40 9.80 -5.75
N PHE A 104 -2.14 10.02 -4.46
CA PHE A 104 -1.00 9.44 -3.78
C PHE A 104 -1.01 7.90 -3.83
N GLY A 105 -2.15 7.28 -3.53
CA GLY A 105 -2.32 5.84 -3.62
C GLY A 105 -2.00 5.29 -5.02
N LEU A 106 -2.51 5.94 -6.06
CA LEU A 106 -2.24 5.57 -7.45
C LEU A 106 -0.76 5.71 -7.82
N ILE A 107 -0.07 6.72 -7.30
CA ILE A 107 1.38 6.87 -7.47
C ILE A 107 2.13 5.70 -6.79
N VAL A 108 1.75 5.33 -5.56
CA VAL A 108 2.35 4.18 -4.86
C VAL A 108 2.11 2.88 -5.63
N TRP A 109 0.89 2.68 -6.15
CA TRP A 109 0.57 1.56 -7.02
C TRP A 109 1.47 1.53 -8.25
N ALA A 110 1.57 2.63 -9.00
CA ALA A 110 2.36 2.70 -10.22
C ALA A 110 3.85 2.42 -9.93
N ILE A 111 4.43 3.06 -8.92
CA ILE A 111 5.83 2.83 -8.54
C ILE A 111 6.08 1.36 -8.16
N SER A 112 5.11 0.69 -7.52
CA SER A 112 5.28 -0.68 -7.04
C SER A 112 4.98 -1.72 -8.12
N PHE A 113 3.79 -1.68 -8.70
CA PHE A 113 3.25 -2.69 -9.62
C PHE A 113 3.67 -2.47 -11.07
N GLU A 114 4.09 -1.26 -11.44
CA GLU A 114 4.64 -0.95 -12.76
C GLU A 114 6.15 -0.65 -12.72
N GLY A 115 6.70 -0.41 -11.53
CA GLY A 115 8.10 -0.05 -11.34
C GLY A 115 8.91 -1.19 -10.72
N TRP A 116 9.15 -1.10 -9.42
CA TRP A 116 10.23 -1.87 -8.81
C TRP A 116 9.91 -3.36 -8.67
N MET A 117 8.68 -3.77 -8.34
CA MET A 117 8.38 -5.20 -8.12
C MET A 117 8.57 -6.02 -9.40
N PRO A 118 8.08 -5.58 -10.57
CA PRO A 118 8.39 -6.25 -11.83
C PRO A 118 9.86 -6.18 -12.21
N ALA A 119 10.54 -5.06 -11.97
CA ALA A 119 11.94 -4.89 -12.32
C ALA A 119 12.87 -5.89 -11.62
N VAL A 120 12.53 -6.30 -10.39
CA VAL A 120 13.28 -7.32 -9.64
C VAL A 120 12.71 -8.75 -9.80
N GLY A 121 11.72 -8.93 -10.68
CA GLY A 121 11.15 -10.24 -10.99
C GLY A 121 10.22 -10.84 -9.91
N ILE A 122 9.65 -10.03 -9.02
CA ILE A 122 8.69 -10.52 -8.01
C ILE A 122 7.37 -10.93 -8.66
N MET A 123 6.92 -10.17 -9.66
CA MET A 123 5.65 -10.38 -10.35
C MET A 123 5.67 -9.75 -11.74
N LYS A 124 4.69 -10.07 -12.59
CA LYS A 124 4.46 -9.33 -13.84
C LYS A 124 3.91 -7.94 -13.53
N ARG A 125 4.11 -7.00 -14.46
CA ARG A 125 3.46 -5.69 -14.41
C ARG A 125 1.95 -5.86 -14.44
N THR A 126 1.21 -4.96 -13.81
CA THR A 126 -0.26 -5.03 -13.86
C THR A 126 -0.75 -4.84 -15.28
N THR A 127 -0.13 -3.94 -16.06
CA THR A 127 -0.50 -3.71 -17.46
C THR A 127 -0.22 -4.90 -18.39
N ASP A 128 0.59 -5.87 -17.97
CA ASP A 128 0.88 -7.08 -18.74
C ASP A 128 -0.11 -8.23 -18.43
N GLU A 129 -0.93 -8.07 -17.38
CA GLU A 129 -2.01 -8.99 -17.03
C GLU A 129 -3.31 -8.63 -17.77
N PRO A 130 -4.25 -9.59 -17.95
CA PRO A 130 -5.54 -9.30 -18.53
C PRO A 130 -6.25 -8.12 -17.83
N PRO A 131 -6.84 -7.15 -18.57
CA PRO A 131 -7.41 -5.92 -18.00
C PRO A 131 -8.42 -6.13 -16.86
N ARG A 132 -9.11 -7.27 -16.84
CA ARG A 132 -10.03 -7.65 -15.76
C ARG A 132 -9.38 -7.78 -14.38
N LYS A 133 -8.05 -7.95 -14.30
CA LYS A 133 -7.30 -8.04 -13.03
C LYS A 133 -6.78 -6.70 -12.53
N TRP A 134 -6.86 -5.64 -13.33
CA TRP A 134 -6.36 -4.32 -12.97
C TRP A 134 -7.16 -3.64 -11.84
N PRO A 135 -8.51 -3.77 -11.76
CA PRO A 135 -9.29 -3.01 -10.78
C PRO A 135 -8.92 -3.30 -9.33
N ALA A 136 -8.67 -4.56 -8.96
CA ALA A 136 -8.38 -4.94 -7.59
C ALA A 136 -7.16 -4.23 -6.98
N PRO A 137 -5.94 -4.30 -7.58
CA PRO A 137 -4.79 -3.59 -7.07
C PRO A 137 -4.96 -2.06 -7.13
N LEU A 138 -5.57 -1.51 -8.18
CA LEU A 138 -5.83 -0.08 -8.30
C LEU A 138 -6.76 0.43 -7.18
N MET A 139 -7.91 -0.21 -6.98
CA MET A 139 -8.89 0.19 -5.96
C MET A 139 -8.35 0.00 -4.55
N GLY A 140 -7.58 -1.06 -4.31
CA GLY A 140 -6.87 -1.25 -3.04
C GLY A 140 -5.98 -0.05 -2.72
N HIS A 141 -5.21 0.43 -3.70
CA HIS A 141 -4.33 1.57 -3.50
C HIS A 141 -5.06 2.91 -3.39
N VAL A 142 -6.19 3.08 -4.08
CA VAL A 142 -7.08 4.24 -3.85
C VAL A 142 -7.57 4.26 -2.41
N ILE A 143 -8.03 3.12 -1.88
CA ILE A 143 -8.47 3.00 -0.47
C ILE A 143 -7.31 3.28 0.49
N TYR A 144 -6.13 2.71 0.23
CA TYR A 144 -4.92 3.00 1.00
C TYR A 144 -4.63 4.51 1.06
N GLY A 145 -4.62 5.17 -0.10
CA GLY A 145 -4.28 6.58 -0.21
C GLY A 145 -5.33 7.48 0.45
N VAL A 146 -6.62 7.23 0.22
CA VAL A 146 -7.72 7.97 0.86
C VAL A 146 -7.69 7.78 2.37
N GLY A 147 -7.54 6.54 2.86
CA GLY A 147 -7.44 6.24 4.29
C GLY A 147 -6.25 6.96 4.94
N THR A 148 -5.09 6.93 4.28
CA THR A 148 -3.89 7.67 4.68
C THR A 148 -4.17 9.16 4.82
N ALA A 149 -4.80 9.76 3.81
CA ALA A 149 -5.10 11.18 3.77
C ALA A 149 -6.08 11.61 4.87
N LEU A 150 -7.13 10.83 5.10
CA LEU A 150 -8.15 11.12 6.11
C LEU A 150 -7.57 11.05 7.53
N VAL A 151 -6.80 10.01 7.85
CA VAL A 151 -6.17 9.86 9.16
C VAL A 151 -5.11 10.94 9.39
N PHE A 152 -4.27 11.22 8.39
CA PHE A 152 -3.33 12.34 8.45
C PHE A 152 -4.04 13.66 8.73
N HIS A 153 -5.13 13.94 8.01
CA HIS A 153 -5.89 15.18 8.20
C HIS A 153 -6.53 15.25 9.59
N ALA A 154 -7.04 14.15 10.13
CA ALA A 154 -7.59 14.11 11.48
C ALA A 154 -6.53 14.40 12.57
N LEU A 155 -5.32 13.87 12.41
CA LEU A 155 -4.22 14.01 13.38
C LEU A 155 -3.48 15.35 13.26
N HIS A 156 -3.28 15.85 12.04
CA HIS A 156 -2.46 17.03 11.77
C HIS A 156 -3.29 18.29 11.49
N GLY A 157 -4.51 18.14 10.96
CA GLY A 157 -5.42 19.25 10.66
C GLY A 157 -6.00 19.92 11.92
N ARG A 158 -6.11 19.20 13.03
CA ARG A 158 -6.59 19.74 14.32
C ARG A 158 -5.58 20.64 15.03
N ARG A 159 -4.31 20.66 14.59
CA ARG A 159 -3.21 21.39 15.23
C ARG A 159 -3.09 22.86 14.81
N LYS A 160 -4.01 23.35 13.96
CA LYS A 160 -4.09 24.74 13.48
C LYS A 160 -5.35 25.47 14.01
N LYS A 161 -5.77 25.21 15.25
CA LYS A 161 -6.61 26.13 16.02
C LYS A 161 -5.79 26.70 17.16
#